data_AF-A0A6B2XAS2-F1
#
_entry.id   AF-A0A6B2XAS2-F1
#
_cell.length_a   1.000
_cell.length_b   1.000
_cell.length_c   1.000
_cell.angle_alpha   90.00
_cell.angle_beta   90.00
_cell.angle_gamma   90.00
#
_symmetry.space_group_name_H-M   'P 1'
#
loop_
_entity.id
_entity.type
_entity.pdbx_description
1 polymer ?
#
loop_
_entity_poly.entity_id
_entity_poly.type
_entity_poly.pdbx_seq_one_letter_code
_entity_poly.pdbx_strand_id
1 'polypeptide(L)'
;MDERSDPVQIIAGVGTGFSAEHPERAIQVWMHLAATAGWDVSRVDGASIDLDAGERGLVDVEGLRYVVRRGRRVRRTLYDDSDGTLAQRPIFGFAAWAEPVLSADSIIP
;
A
#
# COMPACT_ATOMS: atom_id res chain seq x y z
N MET A 1 16.29 19.12 8.46
CA MET A 1 15.02 18.87 7.76
C MET A 1 14.94 17.37 7.64
N ASP A 2 13.81 16.77 8.02
CA ASP A 2 13.65 15.32 7.87
C ASP A 2 13.49 15.03 6.37
N GLU A 3 14.45 14.31 5.78
CA GLU A 3 14.46 13.97 4.35
C GLU A 3 13.67 12.69 4.06
N ARG A 4 13.09 12.07 5.10
CA ARG A 4 12.28 10.86 4.98
C ARG A 4 10.95 11.19 4.29
N SER A 5 10.59 10.38 3.30
CA SER A 5 9.25 10.44 2.70
C SER A 5 8.19 10.17 3.75
N ASP A 6 7.13 10.97 3.78
CA ASP A 6 5.98 10.73 4.67
C ASP A 6 5.40 9.32 4.41
N PRO A 7 4.99 8.55 5.45
CA PRO A 7 4.39 7.24 5.28
C PRO A 7 3.26 7.20 4.23
N VAL A 8 2.44 8.25 4.12
CA VAL A 8 1.34 8.30 3.14
C VAL A 8 1.81 8.49 1.70
N GLN A 9 3.05 8.96 1.51
CA GLN A 9 3.69 9.15 0.20
C GLN A 9 4.38 7.87 -0.29
N ILE A 10 4.58 6.87 0.57
CA ILE A 10 5.20 5.61 0.21
C ILE A 10 4.21 4.74 -0.57
N ILE A 11 4.43 4.60 -1.87
CA ILE A 11 3.63 3.77 -2.77
C ILE A 11 4.43 2.52 -3.17
N ALA A 12 4.03 1.37 -2.62
CA ALA A 12 4.63 0.07 -2.89
C ALA A 12 3.97 -0.59 -4.10
N GLY A 13 4.65 -0.60 -5.26
CA GLY A 13 4.14 -1.33 -6.43
C GLY A 13 4.08 -2.84 -6.17
N VAL A 14 2.89 -3.43 -6.17
CA VAL A 14 2.70 -4.90 -6.07
C VAL A 14 2.35 -5.43 -7.46
N GLY A 15 3.11 -6.42 -7.96
CA GLY A 15 3.06 -6.86 -9.35
C GLY A 15 1.70 -7.40 -9.83
N THR A 16 1.57 -7.67 -11.13
CA THR A 16 0.34 -8.21 -11.75
C THR A 16 0.09 -9.69 -11.45
N GLY A 17 1.14 -10.46 -11.13
CA GLY A 17 1.05 -11.85 -10.67
C GLY A 17 0.66 -11.99 -9.18
N PHE A 18 0.48 -10.87 -8.48
CA PHE A 18 -0.03 -10.89 -7.11
C PHE A 18 -1.55 -10.93 -7.20
N SER A 19 -2.07 -12.15 -7.37
CA SER A 19 -3.48 -12.45 -7.21
C SER A 19 -4.00 -11.84 -5.89
N ALA A 20 -5.32 -11.64 -5.81
CA ALA A 20 -6.01 -11.36 -4.56
C ALA A 20 -5.67 -12.36 -3.43
N GLU A 21 -5.07 -13.50 -3.78
CA GLU A 21 -4.66 -14.62 -2.93
C GLU A 21 -3.46 -14.36 -1.99
N HIS A 22 -2.70 -13.27 -2.15
CA HIS A 22 -1.58 -12.94 -1.23
C HIS A 22 -1.70 -11.55 -0.57
N PRO A 23 -2.77 -11.31 0.22
CA PRO A 23 -3.02 -10.02 0.85
C PRO A 23 -1.91 -9.61 1.84
N GLU A 24 -1.32 -10.58 2.55
CA GLU A 24 -0.27 -10.35 3.54
C GLU A 24 1.02 -9.79 2.95
N ARG A 25 1.28 -10.05 1.66
CA ARG A 25 2.50 -9.58 1.01
C ARG A 25 2.46 -8.09 0.72
N ALA A 26 1.27 -7.49 0.55
CA ALA A 26 1.12 -6.07 0.31
C ALA A 26 1.57 -5.23 1.53
N ILE A 27 1.16 -5.65 2.73
CA ILE A 27 1.57 -5.02 3.98
C ILE A 27 3.07 -5.21 4.26
N GLN A 28 3.61 -6.41 4.02
CA GLN A 28 5.05 -6.67 4.17
C GLN A 28 5.92 -5.78 3.26
N VAL A 29 5.55 -5.65 1.98
CA VAL A 29 6.31 -4.80 1.04
C VAL A 29 6.24 -3.33 1.44
N TRP A 30 5.07 -2.85 1.85
CA TRP A 30 4.94 -1.47 2.32
C TRP A 30 5.77 -1.21 3.59
N MET A 31 5.68 -2.10 4.59
CA MET A 31 6.49 -2.00 5.82
C MET A 31 7.99 -2.01 5.52
N HIS A 32 8.43 -2.85 4.58
CA HIS A 32 9.83 -2.88 4.16
C HIS A 32 10.29 -1.55 3.55
N LEU A 33 9.47 -0.93 2.70
CA LEU A 33 9.80 0.38 2.14
C LEU A 33 9.78 1.50 3.19
N ALA A 34 8.84 1.46 4.13
CA ALA A 34 8.79 2.41 5.24
C ALA A 34 10.03 2.29 6.15
N ALA A 35 10.42 1.08 6.52
CA ALA A 35 11.66 0.83 7.27
C ALA A 35 12.90 1.30 6.50
N THR A 36 12.94 1.07 5.17
CA THR A 36 14.05 1.54 4.31
C THR A 36 14.09 3.07 4.22
N ALA A 37 12.92 3.73 4.27
CA ALA A 37 12.80 5.18 4.37
C ALA A 37 13.11 5.72 5.77
N GLY A 38 13.49 4.86 6.73
CA GLY A 38 13.92 5.25 8.07
C GLY A 38 12.80 5.39 9.10
N TRP A 39 11.62 4.81 8.84
CA TRP A 39 10.52 4.77 9.80
C TRP A 39 10.62 3.56 10.73
N ASP A 40 10.33 3.74 12.01
CA ASP A 40 10.03 2.63 12.92
C ASP A 40 8.58 2.18 12.70
N VAL A 41 8.41 0.95 12.20
CA VAL A 41 7.11 0.41 11.78
C VAL A 41 6.91 -0.97 12.38
N SER A 42 5.78 -1.15 13.05
CA SER A 42 5.34 -2.42 13.61
C SER A 42 3.96 -2.81 13.11
N ARG A 43 3.71 -4.11 12.98
CA ARG A 43 2.39 -4.63 12.60
C ARG A 43 1.49 -4.67 13.82
N VAL A 44 0.24 -4.26 13.65
CA VAL A 44 -0.81 -4.42 14.67
C VAL A 44 -1.54 -5.74 14.41
N ASP A 45 -1.35 -6.72 15.29
CA ASP A 45 -1.98 -8.03 15.20
C ASP A 45 -3.37 -8.04 15.84
N GLY A 46 -4.23 -8.96 15.38
CA GLY A 46 -5.57 -9.18 15.95
C GLY A 46 -6.61 -8.09 15.67
N ALA A 47 -6.28 -7.07 14.88
CA ALA A 47 -7.22 -6.04 14.51
C ALA A 47 -8.13 -6.47 13.35
N SER A 48 -9.42 -6.11 13.44
CA SER A 48 -10.38 -6.31 12.35
C SER A 48 -10.07 -5.36 11.19
N ILE A 49 -10.05 -5.89 9.97
CA ILE A 49 -9.85 -5.11 8.74
C ILE A 49 -10.92 -5.47 7.71
N ASP A 50 -11.30 -4.50 6.90
CA ASP A 50 -12.23 -4.71 5.80
C ASP A 50 -11.46 -5.10 4.52
N LEU A 51 -11.31 -6.42 4.31
CA LEU A 51 -10.63 -6.96 3.15
C LEU A 51 -11.31 -6.58 1.82
N ASP A 52 -12.64 -6.43 1.83
CA ASP A 52 -13.46 -6.10 0.66
C ASP A 52 -13.31 -4.61 0.29
N ALA A 53 -13.14 -3.74 1.29
CA ALA A 53 -12.73 -2.35 1.09
C ALA A 53 -11.24 -2.19 0.68
N GLY A 54 -10.48 -3.28 0.57
CA GLY A 54 -9.09 -3.26 0.13
C GLY A 54 -8.07 -3.08 1.27
N GLU A 55 -8.49 -3.17 2.53
CA GLU A 55 -7.59 -3.10 3.68
C GLU A 55 -6.77 -4.40 3.79
N ARG A 56 -5.50 -4.29 4.21
CA ARG A 56 -4.58 -5.44 4.27
C ARG A 56 -3.91 -5.60 5.63
N GLY A 57 -4.04 -4.61 6.50
CA GLY A 57 -3.60 -4.68 7.88
C GLY A 57 -3.41 -3.28 8.46
N LEU A 58 -3.22 -3.25 9.77
CA LEU A 58 -2.86 -2.05 10.50
C LEU A 58 -1.38 -2.10 10.86
N VAL A 59 -0.75 -0.92 10.85
CA VAL A 59 0.62 -0.72 11.25
C VAL A 59 0.69 0.50 12.16
N ASP A 60 1.57 0.44 13.15
CA ASP A 60 1.94 1.61 13.94
C ASP A 60 3.29 2.11 13.41
N VAL A 61 3.34 3.39 13.05
CA VAL A 61 4.52 4.11 12.57
C VAL A 61 4.85 5.18 13.61
N GLU A 62 5.94 5.00 14.35
CA GLU A 62 6.35 5.92 15.43
C GLU A 62 5.21 6.29 16.41
N GLY A 63 4.31 5.34 16.69
CA GLY A 63 3.16 5.51 17.58
C GLY A 63 1.88 6.05 16.92
N LEU A 64 1.90 6.35 15.62
CA LEU A 64 0.72 6.73 14.84
C LEU A 64 0.17 5.53 14.05
N ARG A 65 -1.15 5.35 14.09
CA ARG A 65 -1.80 4.21 13.46
C ARG A 65 -2.17 4.48 12.01
N TYR A 66 -1.81 3.55 11.13
CA TYR A 66 -2.13 3.59 9.71
C TYR A 66 -2.78 2.27 9.27
N VAL A 67 -3.75 2.38 8.35
CA VAL A 67 -4.26 1.25 7.59
C VAL A 67 -3.48 1.13 6.29
N VAL A 68 -2.90 -0.05 6.06
CA VAL A 68 -2.29 -0.38 4.78
C VAL A 68 -3.37 -0.91 3.86
N ARG A 69 -3.53 -0.24 2.72
CA ARG A 69 -4.49 -0.57 1.67
C ARG A 69 -3.81 -1.15 0.45
N ARG A 70 -4.57 -1.90 -0.36
CA ARG A 70 -4.16 -2.40 -1.66
C ARG A 70 -5.21 -2.06 -2.71
N GLY A 71 -4.77 -1.56 -3.85
CA GLY A 71 -5.63 -1.16 -4.96
C GLY A 71 -4.86 -0.68 -6.17
N ARG A 72 -5.58 -0.27 -7.22
CA ARG A 72 -5.01 0.22 -8.48
C ARG A 72 -4.54 1.68 -8.34
N ARG A 73 -3.24 1.91 -8.21
CA ARG A 73 -2.69 3.26 -7.91
C ARG A 73 -1.39 3.61 -8.65
N VAL A 74 -0.76 2.67 -9.35
CA VAL A 74 0.49 2.91 -10.10
C VAL A 74 0.28 2.76 -11.60
N ARG A 75 0.81 3.69 -12.41
CA ARG A 75 0.79 3.56 -13.87
C ARG A 75 1.81 2.51 -14.32
N ARG A 76 1.41 1.63 -15.24
CA ARG A 76 2.27 0.63 -15.89
C ARG A 76 1.96 0.55 -17.37
N THR A 77 2.94 0.10 -18.15
CA THR A 77 2.75 -0.24 -19.55
C THR A 77 2.44 -1.73 -19.64
N LEU A 78 1.27 -2.07 -20.19
CA LEU A 78 0.94 -3.41 -20.63
C LEU A 78 1.39 -3.54 -22.09
N TYR A 79 2.14 -4.60 -22.37
CA TYR A 79 2.43 -5.03 -23.73
C TYR A 79 1.35 -6.06 -24.10
N ASP A 80 0.56 -5.76 -25.11
CA ASP A 80 -0.58 -6.55 -25.57
C ASP A 80 -0.34 -6.95 -27.02
N ASP A 81 -0.31 -8.24 -27.31
CA ASP A 81 -0.16 -8.81 -28.66
C ASP A 81 -1.39 -9.63 -29.08
N SER A 82 -2.51 -9.49 -28.36
CA SER A 82 -3.72 -10.31 -28.53
C SER A 82 -4.35 -10.18 -29.93
N ASP A 83 -4.06 -9.10 -30.66
CA ASP A 83 -4.52 -8.84 -32.02
C ASP A 83 -3.46 -9.17 -33.11
N GLY A 84 -2.36 -9.82 -32.70
CA GLY A 84 -1.22 -10.14 -33.57
C GLY A 84 -0.25 -8.98 -33.79
N THR A 85 -0.49 -7.80 -33.19
CA THR A 85 0.41 -6.64 -33.25
C THR A 85 0.80 -6.22 -31.83
N LEU A 86 2.10 -6.05 -31.57
CA LEU A 86 2.54 -5.59 -30.25
C LEU A 86 2.12 -4.14 -30.01
N ALA A 87 1.16 -3.94 -29.12
CA ALA A 87 0.66 -2.64 -28.68
C ALA A 87 1.09 -2.33 -27.24
N GLN A 88 1.44 -1.08 -26.98
CA GLN A 88 1.70 -0.57 -25.62
C GLN A 88 0.45 0.14 -25.11
N ARG A 89 -0.07 -0.31 -23.97
CA ARG A 89 -1.29 0.25 -23.36
C ARG A 89 -1.01 0.72 -21.93
N PRO A 90 -1.29 1.99 -21.59
CA PRO A 90 -1.17 2.45 -20.21
C PRO A 90 -2.29 1.83 -19.37
N ILE A 91 -1.93 1.15 -18.29
CA ILE A 91 -2.86 0.53 -17.34
C ILE A 91 -2.52 0.94 -15.91
N PHE A 92 -3.48 0.76 -15.00
CA PHE A 92 -3.22 0.84 -13.58
C PHE A 92 -2.81 -0.52 -13.02
N GLY A 93 -1.60 -0.61 -12.51
CA GLY A 93 -1.12 -1.71 -11.68
C GLY A 93 -1.56 -1.57 -10.23
N PHE A 94 -1.51 -2.68 -9.50
CA PHE A 94 -1.75 -2.67 -8.07
C PHE A 94 -0.58 -2.05 -7.30
N ALA A 95 -0.91 -1.39 -6.20
CA ALA A 95 0.03 -0.87 -5.24
C ALA A 95 -0.54 -1.02 -3.82
N ALA A 96 0.35 -0.94 -2.83
CA ALA A 96 0.01 -0.75 -1.43
C ALA A 96 0.43 0.64 -0.95
N TRP A 97 -0.37 1.23 -0.07
CA TRP A 97 -0.13 2.54 0.54
C TRP A 97 -0.74 2.58 1.93
N ALA A 98 -0.29 3.53 2.75
CA ALA A 98 -0.84 3.77 4.09
C ALA A 98 -1.80 4.96 4.09
N GLU A 99 -2.88 4.84 4.85
CA GLU A 99 -3.78 5.93 5.21
C GLU A 99 -3.84 6.05 6.74
N PRO A 100 -3.78 7.26 7.32
CA PRO A 100 -3.85 7.42 8.77
C PRO A 100 -5.23 6.99 9.27
N VAL A 101 -5.26 6.27 10.38
CA VAL A 101 -6.52 5.93 11.05
C VAL A 101 -6.93 7.12 11.90
N LEU A 102 -7.87 7.90 11.38
CA LEU A 102 -8.48 9.00 12.12
C LEU A 102 -9.43 8.41 13.16
N SER A 103 -8.99 8.31 14.41
CA SER A 103 -9.91 8.04 15.51
C SER A 103 -10.76 9.30 15.75
N ALA A 104 -12.07 9.14 15.90
CA ALA A 104 -13.00 10.25 16.11
C ALA A 104 -12.66 11.14 17.33
N ASP A 105 -11.84 10.62 18.25
CA ASP A 105 -11.37 11.31 19.48
C ASP A 105 -10.12 12.18 19.29
N SER A 106 -9.49 12.23 18.11
CA SER A 106 -8.27 13.02 17.88
C SER A 106 -8.50 14.38 17.21
N ILE A 107 -9.75 14.78 16.99
CA ILE A 107 -10.09 16.14 16.55
C ILE A 107 -10.61 16.91 17.75
N ILE A 108 -9.70 17.33 18.64
CA ILE A 108 -10.00 18.44 19.55
C ILE A 108 -9.28 19.67 19.00
N PRO A 109 -10.03 20.72 18.58
CA PRO A 109 -9.46 21.97 18.07
C PRO A 109 -8.72 22.79 19.12
#